data_AF-A0A7S2NTR6-F1
#
_entry.id   AF-A0A7S2NTR6-F1
#
_cell.length_a   1.000
_cell.length_b   1.000
_cell.length_c   1.000
_cell.angle_alpha   90.00
_cell.angle_beta   90.00
_cell.angle_gamma   90.00
#
_symmetry.space_group_name_H-M   'P 1'
#
loop_
_entity.id
_entity.type
_entity.pdbx_description
1 polymer ?
#
loop_
_entity_poly.entity_id
_entity_poly.type
_entity_poly.pdbx_seq_one_letter_code
_entity_poly.pdbx_strand_id
1 'polypeptide(L)'
;GGDAAKAAPAPCRACYDPAQEHLLTVVGATRRLTKERIVFHYMHHNAPSVPALREEGKLLLYFQDSNEFQRLDLSVVHEHLQSPAVYVFDCPYAGRLVQSLDSMLPEGEEVVALGTCGGQETLPWSRLGLPADLFTACLMSPVRAALSLYRVRNAAGVMADVCSNALRF
;
A
#
# COMPACT_ATOMS: atom_id res chain seq x y z
N GLY A 1 -8.41 -22.81 38.68
CA GLY A 1 -7.47 -21.93 37.94
C GLY A 1 -7.23 -22.56 36.59
N GLY A 2 -7.84 -21.99 35.55
CA GLY A 2 -7.56 -22.37 34.16
C GLY A 2 -6.83 -21.20 33.53
N ASP A 3 -5.52 -21.34 33.39
CA ASP A 3 -4.68 -20.36 32.70
C ASP A 3 -4.96 -20.49 31.21
N ALA A 4 -5.84 -19.61 30.69
CA ALA A 4 -6.09 -19.51 29.27
C ALA A 4 -4.80 -19.00 28.63
N ALA A 5 -4.04 -19.90 27.99
CA ALA A 5 -2.84 -19.57 27.23
C ALA A 5 -3.15 -18.38 26.31
N LYS A 6 -2.62 -17.21 26.68
CA LYS A 6 -2.75 -15.97 25.90
C LYS A 6 -2.12 -16.23 24.54
N ALA A 7 -2.94 -16.31 23.49
CA ALA A 7 -2.47 -16.53 22.14
C ALA A 7 -1.34 -15.55 21.83
N ALA A 8 -0.22 -16.08 21.31
CA ALA A 8 0.88 -15.24 20.88
C ALA A 8 0.35 -14.22 19.85
N PRO A 9 0.76 -12.94 19.93
CA PRO A 9 0.24 -11.93 19.01
C PRO A 9 0.58 -12.34 17.58
N ALA A 10 -0.45 -12.35 16.71
CA ALA A 10 -0.26 -12.66 15.30
C ALA A 10 0.73 -11.65 14.68
N PRO A 11 1.70 -12.11 13.87
CA PRO A 11 2.74 -11.24 13.30
C PRO A 11 2.19 -10.25 12.26
N CYS A 12 0.97 -10.48 11.77
CA CYS A 12 0.29 -9.63 10.80
C CYS A 12 -1.05 -9.15 11.35
N ARG A 13 -1.38 -7.89 11.11
CA ARG A 13 -2.70 -7.31 11.43
C ARG A 13 -3.29 -6.69 10.17
N ALA A 14 -4.53 -7.07 9.86
CA ALA A 14 -5.31 -6.48 8.77
C ALA A 14 -6.37 -5.55 9.35
N CYS A 15 -6.52 -4.37 8.74
CA CYS A 15 -7.56 -3.41 9.06
C CYS A 15 -8.31 -3.07 7.77
N TYR A 16 -9.60 -3.36 7.72
CA TYR A 16 -10.46 -3.04 6.59
C TYR A 16 -11.21 -1.74 6.90
N ASP A 17 -11.14 -0.78 5.99
CA ASP A 17 -11.78 0.53 6.06
C ASP A 17 -11.75 1.16 7.48
N PRO A 18 -10.58 1.21 8.15
CA PRO A 18 -10.53 1.60 9.56
C PRO A 18 -10.72 3.10 9.73
N ALA A 19 -11.37 3.49 10.83
CA ALA A 19 -11.26 4.85 11.32
C ALA A 19 -9.81 5.19 11.70
N GLN A 20 -9.43 6.47 11.58
CA GLN A 20 -8.08 6.93 11.88
C GLN A 20 -7.61 6.49 13.27
N GLU A 21 -8.42 6.68 14.30
CA GLU A 21 -8.10 6.32 15.69
C GLU A 21 -7.80 4.81 15.84
N HIS A 22 -8.60 3.98 15.17
CA HIS A 22 -8.42 2.53 15.19
C HIS A 22 -7.12 2.13 14.49
N LEU A 23 -6.85 2.69 13.30
CA LEU A 23 -5.62 2.42 12.55
C LEU A 23 -4.38 2.79 13.37
N LEU A 24 -4.34 3.98 13.96
CA LEU A 24 -3.20 4.43 14.77
C LEU A 24 -3.01 3.58 16.03
N THR A 25 -4.11 3.13 16.66
CA THR A 25 -4.06 2.18 17.77
C THR A 25 -3.41 0.87 17.35
N VAL A 26 -3.76 0.34 16.18
CA VAL A 26 -3.19 -0.91 15.65
C VAL A 26 -1.72 -0.74 15.30
N VAL A 27 -1.34 0.36 14.65
CA VAL A 27 0.05 0.67 14.30
C VAL A 27 0.91 0.77 15.55
N GLY A 28 0.53 1.60 16.52
CA GLY A 28 1.28 1.77 17.76
C GLY A 28 1.33 0.49 18.60
N ALA A 29 0.25 -0.28 18.64
CA ALA A 29 0.24 -1.58 19.30
C ALA A 29 1.22 -2.56 18.64
N THR A 30 1.29 -2.57 17.31
CA THR A 30 2.23 -3.42 16.55
C THR A 30 3.67 -2.99 16.80
N ARG A 31 3.96 -1.68 16.79
CA ARG A 31 5.28 -1.15 17.14
C ARG A 31 5.76 -1.59 18.51
N ARG A 32 4.89 -1.65 19.51
CA ARG A 32 5.25 -2.10 20.87
C ARG A 32 5.61 -3.59 20.95
N LEU A 33 5.26 -4.40 19.94
CA LEU A 33 5.51 -5.85 19.96
C LEU A 33 6.91 -6.22 19.48
N THR A 34 7.60 -5.34 18.76
CA THR A 34 8.91 -5.65 18.17
C THR A 34 9.77 -4.39 18.11
N LYS A 35 11.10 -4.53 17.95
CA LYS A 35 12.00 -3.43 17.53
C LYS A 35 12.47 -3.57 16.08
N GLU A 36 12.11 -4.70 15.45
CA GLU A 36 12.44 -5.02 14.07
C GLU A 36 11.62 -4.19 13.08
N ARG A 37 11.97 -4.32 11.79
CA ARG A 37 11.30 -3.63 10.70
C ARG A 37 9.82 -4.00 10.59
N ILE A 38 8.94 -3.00 10.53
CA ILE A 38 7.50 -3.21 10.32
C ILE A 38 7.13 -2.84 8.88
N VAL A 39 6.34 -3.70 8.23
CA VAL A 39 5.74 -3.40 6.92
C VAL A 39 4.37 -2.77 7.14
N PHE A 40 4.21 -1.52 6.71
CA PHE A 40 2.93 -0.84 6.60
C PHE A 40 2.45 -0.90 5.15
N HIS A 41 1.43 -1.73 4.92
CA HIS A 41 0.86 -1.92 3.58
C HIS A 41 -0.49 -1.20 3.49
N TYR A 42 -0.53 -0.15 2.68
CA TYR A 42 -1.74 0.61 2.38
C TYR A 42 -2.24 0.25 0.98
N MET A 43 -3.48 -0.23 0.90
CA MET A 43 -4.13 -0.61 -0.34
C MET A 43 -5.37 0.27 -0.55
N HIS A 44 -5.48 0.91 -1.72
CA HIS A 44 -6.63 1.72 -2.07
C HIS A 44 -6.93 1.61 -3.56
N HIS A 45 -7.96 0.83 -3.90
CA HIS A 45 -8.23 0.44 -5.28
C HIS A 45 -9.63 0.82 -5.82
N ASN A 46 -10.66 0.80 -4.97
CA ASN A 46 -12.06 0.82 -5.42
C ASN A 46 -12.87 2.06 -5.00
N ALA A 47 -12.29 3.05 -4.31
CA ALA A 47 -13.03 4.26 -3.97
C ALA A 47 -13.09 5.21 -5.19
N PRO A 48 -14.06 6.15 -5.27
CA PRO A 48 -14.03 7.19 -6.29
C PRO A 48 -12.66 7.88 -6.25
N SER A 49 -11.97 7.92 -7.40
CA SER A 49 -10.71 8.64 -7.54
C SER A 49 -10.96 10.13 -7.37
N VAL A 50 -10.99 10.57 -6.12
CA VAL A 50 -11.28 11.94 -5.74
C VAL A 50 -10.01 12.79 -5.77
N PRO A 51 -10.13 14.11 -5.95
CA PRO A 51 -8.99 15.02 -5.83
C PRO A 51 -8.20 14.85 -4.52
N ALA A 52 -8.87 14.40 -3.45
CA ALA A 52 -8.24 14.15 -2.15
C ALA A 52 -7.12 13.09 -2.19
N LEU A 53 -7.14 12.13 -3.13
CA LEU A 53 -6.04 11.17 -3.32
C LEU A 53 -4.75 11.81 -3.82
N ARG A 54 -4.82 13.03 -4.35
CA ARG A 54 -3.66 13.77 -4.87
C ARG A 54 -3.06 14.73 -3.84
N GLU A 55 -3.70 14.86 -2.68
CA GLU A 55 -3.17 15.69 -1.60
C GLU A 55 -1.85 15.10 -1.09
N GLU A 56 -0.80 15.91 -1.06
CA GLU A 56 0.53 15.47 -0.64
C GLU A 56 0.53 15.10 0.85
N GLY A 57 1.21 14.01 1.17
CA GLY A 57 1.35 13.52 2.55
C GLY A 57 0.06 13.02 3.21
N LYS A 58 -1.05 12.86 2.47
CA LYS A 58 -2.33 12.39 3.03
C LYS A 58 -2.71 11.01 2.49
N LEU A 59 -2.94 10.07 3.40
CA LEU A 59 -3.64 8.82 3.10
C LEU A 59 -5.14 9.07 3.11
N LEU A 60 -5.86 8.46 2.17
CA LEU A 60 -7.32 8.50 2.14
C LEU A 60 -7.88 7.23 2.77
N LEU A 61 -8.58 7.36 3.89
CA LEU A 61 -9.33 6.28 4.52
C LEU A 61 -10.78 6.38 4.06
N TYR A 62 -11.24 5.42 3.26
CA TYR A 62 -12.58 5.43 2.69
C TYR A 62 -13.46 4.39 3.41
N PHE A 63 -14.69 4.77 3.73
CA PHE A 63 -15.67 3.91 4.39
C PHE A 63 -16.72 3.50 3.37
N GLN A 64 -16.67 2.24 2.93
CA GLN A 64 -17.57 1.73 1.89
C GLN A 64 -19.05 1.85 2.29
N ASP A 65 -19.37 1.57 3.56
CA ASP A 65 -20.75 1.54 4.05
C ASP A 65 -21.43 2.92 4.04
N SER A 66 -20.67 3.98 4.31
CA SER A 66 -21.19 5.36 4.37
C SER A 66 -20.87 6.20 3.15
N ASN A 67 -20.00 5.72 2.24
CA ASN A 67 -19.46 6.50 1.12
C ASN A 67 -18.79 7.82 1.58
N GLU A 68 -18.18 7.78 2.77
CA GLU A 68 -17.44 8.89 3.35
C GLU A 68 -15.93 8.61 3.32
N PHE A 69 -15.12 9.66 3.50
CA PHE A 69 -13.68 9.51 3.60
C PHE A 69 -13.06 10.45 4.63
N GLN A 70 -11.95 9.99 5.21
CA GLN A 70 -11.08 10.75 6.08
C GLN A 70 -9.69 10.88 5.45
N ARG A 71 -9.03 11.98 5.78
CA ARG A 71 -7.64 12.24 5.41
C ARG A 71 -6.78 12.00 6.64
N LEU A 72 -5.79 11.12 6.50
CA LEU A 72 -4.82 10.84 7.54
C LEU A 72 -3.44 11.32 7.08
N ASP A 73 -2.85 12.22 7.84
CA ASP A 73 -1.46 12.61 7.67
C ASP A 73 -0.52 11.41 7.78
N LEU A 74 0.33 11.26 6.76
CA LEU A 74 1.36 10.23 6.73
C LEU A 74 2.40 10.44 7.84
N SER A 75 2.60 11.70 8.27
CA SER A 75 3.41 12.02 9.45
C SER A 75 2.85 11.40 10.73
N VAL A 76 1.55 11.49 10.95
CA VAL A 76 0.90 10.91 12.13
C VAL A 76 1.02 9.38 12.10
N VAL A 77 0.94 8.75 10.93
CA VAL A 77 1.21 7.31 10.80
C VAL A 77 2.66 6.99 11.18
N HIS A 78 3.62 7.76 10.65
CA HIS A 78 5.04 7.53 10.93
C HIS A 78 5.41 7.77 12.39
N GLU A 79 4.83 8.77 13.07
CA GLU A 79 5.01 9.00 14.50
C GLU A 79 4.66 7.76 15.35
N HIS A 80 3.65 7.00 14.93
CA HIS A 80 3.23 5.78 15.62
C HIS A 80 3.99 4.54 15.15
N LEU A 81 4.34 4.46 13.87
CA LEU A 81 5.03 3.31 13.28
C LEU A 81 6.52 3.31 13.62
N GLN A 82 7.17 4.47 13.54
CA GLN A 82 8.61 4.71 13.73
C GLN A 82 9.51 3.84 12.83
N SER A 83 10.80 4.15 12.75
CA SER A 83 11.79 3.31 12.09
C SER A 83 12.24 2.13 12.98
N PRO A 84 12.76 1.03 12.38
CA PRO A 84 12.82 0.75 10.94
C PRO A 84 11.45 0.37 10.35
N ALA A 85 11.15 0.86 9.15
CA ALA A 85 9.85 0.63 8.51
C ALA A 85 9.96 0.40 6.99
N VAL A 86 9.00 -0.34 6.43
CA VAL A 86 8.75 -0.43 4.99
C VAL A 86 7.33 0.01 4.72
N TYR A 87 7.15 0.93 3.79
CA TYR A 87 5.85 1.36 3.30
C TYR A 87 5.59 0.74 1.93
N VAL A 88 4.40 0.17 1.76
CA VAL A 88 3.91 -0.33 0.47
C VAL A 88 2.62 0.40 0.16
N PHE A 89 2.62 1.19 -0.91
CA PHE A 89 1.46 1.96 -1.36
C PHE A 89 0.92 1.35 -2.66
N ASP A 90 -0.13 0.55 -2.53
CA ASP A 90 -0.89 0.00 -3.66
C ASP A 90 -2.15 0.85 -3.91
N CYS A 91 -1.94 2.02 -4.50
CA CYS A 91 -2.98 3.00 -4.79
C CYS A 91 -2.64 3.88 -6.01
N PRO A 92 -3.62 4.56 -6.63
CA PRO A 92 -3.36 5.63 -7.58
C PRO A 92 -2.45 6.71 -6.98
N TYR A 93 -1.65 7.37 -7.82
CA TYR A 93 -0.75 8.46 -7.44
C TYR A 93 0.28 8.13 -6.35
N ALA A 94 0.61 6.85 -6.15
CA ALA A 94 1.48 6.39 -5.05
C ALA A 94 2.83 7.12 -4.96
N GLY A 95 3.39 7.56 -6.09
CA GLY A 95 4.62 8.35 -6.13
C GLY A 95 4.57 9.63 -5.30
N ARG A 96 3.38 10.22 -5.09
CA ARG A 96 3.20 11.38 -4.20
C ARG A 96 3.46 11.03 -2.74
N LEU A 97 2.97 9.87 -2.28
CA LEU A 97 3.19 9.40 -0.91
C LEU A 97 4.65 9.04 -0.68
N VAL A 98 5.29 8.41 -1.66
CA VAL A 98 6.74 8.13 -1.64
C VAL A 98 7.54 9.42 -1.52
N GLN A 99 7.25 10.42 -2.36
CA GLN A 99 7.93 11.73 -2.30
C GLN A 99 7.65 12.47 -0.99
N SER A 100 6.44 12.34 -0.45
CA SER A 100 6.07 12.94 0.82
C SER A 100 6.87 12.34 1.97
N LEU A 101 7.05 11.01 2.01
CA LEU A 101 7.93 10.35 2.99
C LEU A 101 9.37 10.88 2.91
N ASP A 102 9.94 10.93 1.71
CA ASP A 102 11.30 11.41 1.49
C ASP A 102 11.48 12.86 1.98
N SER A 103 10.47 13.72 1.73
CA SER A 103 10.52 15.13 2.13
C SER A 103 10.28 15.36 3.63
N MET A 104 9.51 14.48 4.29
CA MET A 104 9.13 14.68 5.70
C MET A 104 10.09 14.03 6.70
N LEU A 105 10.87 13.02 6.28
CA LEU A 105 11.73 12.26 7.18
C LEU A 105 13.13 12.89 7.22
N PRO A 106 13.73 13.03 8.42
CA PRO A 106 15.11 13.50 8.53
C PRO A 106 16.10 12.47 7.98
N GLU A 107 17.29 12.95 7.64
CA GLU A 107 18.40 12.07 7.26
C GLU A 107 18.71 11.06 8.37
N GLY A 108 18.88 9.79 7.99
CA GLY A 108 19.19 8.69 8.92
C GLY A 108 17.99 7.83 9.33
N GLU A 109 16.76 8.18 8.94
CA GLU A 109 15.60 7.31 9.13
C GLU A 109 15.70 6.03 8.29
N GLU A 110 15.54 4.87 8.93
CA GLU A 110 15.68 3.56 8.27
C GLU A 110 14.38 3.12 7.57
N VAL A 111 13.94 3.91 6.60
CA VAL A 111 12.66 3.74 5.89
C VAL A 111 12.87 3.36 4.42
N VAL A 112 12.11 2.37 3.96
CA VAL A 112 12.00 2.01 2.54
C VAL A 112 10.55 2.21 2.10
N ALA A 113 10.32 2.82 0.95
CA ALA A 113 8.98 3.02 0.41
C ALA A 113 8.86 2.47 -1.00
N LEU A 114 7.80 1.70 -1.25
CA LEU A 114 7.45 1.13 -2.54
C LEU A 114 6.10 1.70 -2.98
N GLY A 115 6.04 2.30 -4.16
CA GLY A 115 4.81 2.82 -4.76
C GLY A 115 4.49 2.08 -6.07
N THR A 116 3.21 1.80 -6.28
CA THR A 116 2.71 1.07 -7.47
C THR A 116 2.79 1.88 -8.78
N CYS A 117 2.74 3.22 -8.72
CA CYS A 117 2.79 4.11 -9.88
C CYS A 117 3.34 5.50 -9.53
N GLY A 118 3.65 6.33 -10.55
CA GLY A 118 4.11 7.70 -10.38
C GLY A 118 3.06 8.67 -9.84
N GLY A 119 3.48 9.87 -9.43
CA GLY A 119 2.60 10.83 -8.76
C GLY A 119 1.46 11.43 -9.60
N GLN A 120 1.51 11.28 -10.92
CA GLN A 120 0.42 11.67 -11.84
C GLN A 120 -0.24 10.48 -12.53
N GLU A 121 0.12 9.27 -12.13
CA GLU A 121 -0.36 8.04 -12.75
C GLU A 121 -1.48 7.40 -11.91
N THR A 122 -2.30 6.58 -12.58
CA THR A 122 -3.36 5.79 -11.94
C THR A 122 -3.20 4.32 -12.33
N LEU A 123 -3.89 3.45 -11.62
CA LEU A 123 -3.79 2.01 -11.82
C LEU A 123 -4.57 1.56 -13.08
N PRO A 124 -4.15 0.45 -13.71
CA PRO A 124 -4.73 -0.03 -14.97
C PRO A 124 -6.06 -0.78 -14.76
N TRP A 125 -7.04 -0.16 -14.09
CA TRP A 125 -8.27 -0.75 -13.54
C TRP A 125 -9.15 -1.58 -14.50
N SER A 126 -9.01 -1.40 -15.80
CA SER A 126 -9.92 -2.04 -16.77
C SER A 126 -9.27 -2.43 -18.10
N ARG A 127 -7.97 -2.16 -18.30
CA ARG A 127 -7.35 -2.26 -19.63
C ARG A 127 -6.74 -3.63 -19.94
N LEU A 128 -6.47 -4.45 -18.93
CA LEU A 128 -5.65 -5.65 -19.09
C LEU A 128 -6.30 -6.95 -18.60
N GLY A 129 -7.52 -6.93 -18.02
CA GLY A 129 -8.09 -8.15 -17.41
C GLY A 129 -7.22 -8.75 -16.28
N LEU A 130 -6.34 -7.93 -15.72
CA LEU A 130 -5.48 -8.24 -14.59
C LEU A 130 -6.21 -7.89 -13.28
N PRO A 131 -5.83 -8.51 -12.16
CA PRO A 131 -6.49 -8.21 -10.90
C PRO A 131 -6.17 -6.78 -10.45
N ALA A 132 -7.10 -6.19 -9.70
CA ALA A 132 -7.01 -4.83 -9.17
C ALA A 132 -5.78 -4.60 -8.27
N ASP A 133 -5.28 -5.66 -7.64
CA ASP A 133 -4.16 -5.69 -6.71
C ASP A 133 -2.86 -6.16 -7.39
N LEU A 134 -2.65 -5.85 -8.68
CA LEU A 134 -1.52 -6.35 -9.47
C LEU A 134 -0.16 -6.14 -8.79
N PHE A 135 0.06 -4.97 -8.17
CA PHE A 135 1.31 -4.66 -7.49
C PHE A 135 1.50 -5.52 -6.24
N THR A 136 0.48 -5.60 -5.39
CA THR A 136 0.43 -6.53 -4.26
C THR A 136 0.65 -7.98 -4.68
N ALA A 137 0.02 -8.42 -5.77
CA ALA A 137 0.16 -9.77 -6.30
C ALA A 137 1.60 -10.05 -6.78
N CYS A 138 2.27 -9.08 -7.39
CA CYS A 138 3.68 -9.18 -7.79
C CYS A 138 4.62 -9.31 -6.58
N LEU A 139 4.32 -8.61 -5.47
CA LEU A 139 5.14 -8.66 -4.25
C LEU A 139 4.92 -9.95 -3.46
N MET A 140 3.67 -10.40 -3.34
CA MET A 140 3.33 -11.53 -2.46
C MET A 140 3.24 -12.88 -3.19
N SER A 141 3.10 -12.87 -4.52
CA SER A 141 2.92 -14.10 -5.32
C SER A 141 3.55 -14.00 -6.73
N PRO A 142 4.84 -13.69 -6.85
CA PRO A 142 5.48 -13.29 -8.12
C PRO A 142 5.32 -14.31 -9.25
N VAL A 143 5.47 -15.61 -8.96
CA VAL A 143 5.30 -16.67 -9.96
C VAL A 143 3.87 -16.72 -10.49
N ARG A 144 2.87 -16.61 -9.60
CA ARG A 144 1.45 -16.61 -9.98
C ARG A 144 1.12 -15.37 -10.80
N ALA A 145 1.57 -14.20 -10.35
CA ALA A 145 1.38 -12.94 -11.06
C ALA A 145 1.99 -12.98 -12.46
N ALA A 146 3.23 -13.46 -12.60
CA ALA A 146 3.92 -13.60 -13.88
C ALA A 146 3.19 -14.55 -14.84
N LEU A 147 2.74 -15.72 -14.36
CA LEU A 147 1.98 -16.67 -15.16
C LEU A 147 0.63 -16.12 -15.60
N SER A 148 -0.10 -15.43 -14.71
CA SER A 148 -1.37 -14.77 -15.05
C SER A 148 -1.16 -13.69 -16.12
N LEU A 149 -0.12 -12.86 -15.97
CA LEU A 149 0.24 -11.84 -16.96
C LEU A 149 0.60 -12.46 -18.31
N TYR A 150 1.41 -13.53 -18.32
CA TYR A 150 1.77 -14.24 -19.54
C TYR A 150 0.53 -14.78 -20.27
N ARG A 151 -0.41 -15.40 -19.54
CA ARG A 151 -1.67 -15.90 -20.12
C ARG A 151 -2.51 -14.79 -20.74
N VAL A 152 -2.68 -13.69 -20.01
CA VAL A 152 -3.43 -12.51 -20.48
C VAL A 152 -2.81 -11.93 -21.75
N ARG A 153 -1.49 -11.73 -21.77
CA ARG A 153 -0.77 -11.18 -22.94
C ARG A 153 -0.93 -12.06 -24.19
N ASN A 154 -0.86 -13.39 -24.02
CA ASN A 154 -1.01 -14.31 -25.14
C ASN A 154 -2.47 -14.49 -25.60
N ALA A 155 -3.44 -14.42 -24.68
CA ALA A 155 -4.86 -14.49 -25.02
C ALA A 155 -5.35 -13.24 -25.78
N ALA A 156 -4.71 -12.08 -25.57
CA ALA A 156 -5.06 -10.82 -26.22
C ALA A 156 -4.55 -10.65 -27.66
N GLY A 157 -3.76 -11.60 -28.19
CA GLY A 157 -3.29 -11.55 -29.59
C GLY A 157 -2.36 -10.37 -29.94
N VAL A 158 -1.87 -9.61 -28.97
CA VAL A 158 -0.95 -8.47 -29.21
C VAL A 158 0.48 -9.00 -29.31
N MET A 159 0.90 -9.30 -30.53
CA MET A 159 2.31 -9.28 -30.92
C MET A 159 2.93 -7.92 -30.55
N ALA A 160 4.04 -7.98 -29.82
CA ALA A 160 5.13 -7.00 -29.74
C ALA A 160 4.79 -5.50 -29.90
N ASP A 161 4.73 -4.75 -28.79
CA ASP A 161 5.28 -3.37 -28.80
C ASP A 161 5.51 -2.72 -27.41
N VAL A 162 5.12 -3.34 -26.29
CA VAL A 162 5.23 -2.67 -24.97
C VAL A 162 6.61 -2.88 -24.29
N CYS A 163 7.51 -3.67 -24.87
CA CYS A 163 8.85 -3.87 -24.30
C CYS A 163 9.87 -2.76 -24.64
N SER A 164 9.48 -1.69 -25.34
CA SER A 164 10.46 -0.67 -25.75
C SER A 164 10.72 0.41 -24.68
N ASN A 165 9.80 0.69 -23.73
CA ASN A 165 9.96 1.84 -22.81
C ASN A 165 9.60 1.63 -21.32
N ALA A 166 9.19 0.44 -20.87
CA ALA A 166 8.74 0.25 -19.47
C ALA A 166 9.73 -0.49 -18.54
N LEU A 167 10.94 -0.78 -19.02
CA LEU A 167 12.02 -1.37 -18.22
C LEU A 167 13.32 -0.61 -18.45
N ARG A 168 13.37 0.64 -18.00
CA ARG A 168 14.63 1.26 -17.59
C ARG A 168 14.52 1.49 -16.09
N PHE A 169 15.30 0.70 -15.34
CA PHE A 169 15.58 0.98 -13.93
C PHE A 169 16.24 2.34 -13.78
#